data_AF-D8UI19-F1
#
_entry.id   AF-D8UI19-F1
#
_cell.length_a   1.000
_cell.length_b   1.000
_cell.length_c   1.000
_cell.angle_alpha   90.00
_cell.angle_beta   90.00
_cell.angle_gamma   90.00
#
_symmetry.space_group_name_H-M   'P 1'
#
loop_
_entity.id
_entity.type
_entity.pdbx_description
1 polymer ?
#
loop_
_entity_poly.entity_id
_entity_poly.type
_entity_poly.pdbx_seq_one_letter_code
_entity_poly.pdbx_strand_id
1 'polypeptide(L)' 'ILVSSKAGSLGTNLTSACRMVIFDLPWNPVFNAQAIARIYRFGQTRPTFVYRLLYAATLEELVYDLNVDKEELFNKV' A
#
# COMPACT_ATOMS: atom_id res chain seq x y z
N ILE A 1 11.54 -10.35 -2.41
CA ILE A 1 10.94 -10.01 -3.73
C ILE A 1 10.91 -8.49 -3.81
N LEU A 2 11.35 -7.91 -4.93
CA LEU A 2 11.16 -6.49 -5.21
C LEU A 2 10.15 -6.37 -6.34
N VAL A 3 9.14 -5.53 -6.17
CA VAL A 3 8.07 -5.31 -7.16
C VAL A 3 7.78 -3.83 -7.20
N SER A 4 7.61 -3.27 -8.39
CA SER A 4 7.09 -1.91 -8.54
C SER A 4 5.66 -1.84 -8.00
N SER A 5 5.30 -0.77 -7.28
CA SER A 5 3.97 -0.62 -6.67
C SER A 5 2.82 -0.70 -7.67
N LYS A 6 3.03 -0.21 -8.90
CA LYS A 6 2.04 -0.35 -9.98
C LYS A 6 1.93 -1.79 -10.48
N ALA A 7 3.05 -2.49 -10.69
CA ALA A 7 3.05 -3.89 -11.10
C ALA A 7 2.48 -4.81 -10.01
N GLY A 8 2.79 -4.53 -8.74
CA GLY A 8 2.32 -5.28 -7.58
C GLY A 8 0.83 -5.16 -7.32
N SER A 9 0.20 -4.05 -7.75
CA SER A 9 -1.25 -3.90 -7.69
C SER A 9 -2.01 -4.85 -8.65
N LEU A 10 -1.34 -5.41 -9.66
CA LEU A 10 -1.95 -6.20 -10.73
C LEU A 10 -1.55 -7.68 -10.66
N GLY A 11 -2.55 -8.57 -10.68
CA GLY A 11 -2.41 -9.96 -11.12
C GLY A 11 -1.57 -10.94 -10.29
N THR A 12 -0.93 -10.52 -9.20
CA THR A 12 -0.07 -11.41 -8.37
C THR A 12 -0.76 -11.85 -7.08
N ASN A 13 -0.44 -13.05 -6.58
CA ASN A 13 -0.90 -13.56 -5.30
C ASN A 13 0.29 -13.82 -4.38
N LEU A 14 0.39 -13.11 -3.26
CA LEU A 14 1.55 -13.14 -2.36
C LEU A 14 1.15 -13.63 -0.96
N THR A 15 0.26 -14.62 -0.89
CA THR A 15 -0.23 -15.22 0.37
C THR A 15 0.85 -15.90 1.20
N SER A 16 2.03 -16.20 0.67
CA SER A 16 3.15 -16.71 1.47
C SER A 16 3.96 -15.61 2.17
N ALA A 17 3.80 -14.34 1.76
CA ALA A 17 4.52 -13.23 2.34
C ALA A 17 3.81 -12.72 3.62
N CYS A 18 4.58 -12.39 4.66
CA CYS A 18 4.02 -11.88 5.92
C CYS A 18 4.42 -10.42 6.22
N ARG A 19 5.38 -9.85 5.48
CA ARG A 19 5.88 -8.50 5.72
C ARG A 19 6.02 -7.77 4.39
N MET A 20 5.46 -6.57 4.32
CA MET A 20 5.55 -5.67 3.17
C MET A 20 6.18 -4.36 3.62
N VAL A 21 7.12 -3.84 2.82
CA VAL A 21 7.68 -2.50 3.00
C VAL A 21 7.38 -1.71 1.74
N ILE A 22 6.64 -0.61 1.88
CA ILE A 22 6.29 0.33 0.82
C ILE A 22 7.29 1.49 0.89
N PHE A 23 8.00 1.71 -0.23
CA PHE A 23 9.00 2.77 -0.36
C PHE A 23 8.48 4.01 -1.06
N ASP A 24 7.47 3.88 -1.91
CA ASP A 24 6.96 4.94 -2.76
C ASP A 24 5.49 5.27 -2.46
N LEU A 25 5.13 6.54 -2.56
CA LEU A 25 3.75 7.01 -2.46
C LEU A 25 3.23 7.43 -3.82
N PRO A 26 2.40 6.61 -4.48
CA PRO A 26 1.71 7.03 -5.70
C PRO A 26 0.67 8.09 -5.37
N TRP A 27 0.41 9.00 -6.32
CA TRP A 27 -0.62 10.03 -6.24
C TRP A 27 -2.06 9.49 -6.11
N ASN A 28 -2.26 8.23 -6.48
CA ASN A 28 -3.53 7.53 -6.34
C ASN A 28 -3.37 6.46 -5.25
N PRO A 29 -4.08 6.58 -4.11
CA PRO A 29 -3.96 5.65 -2.99
C PRO A 29 -4.38 4.21 -3.33
N VAL A 30 -5.23 4.04 -4.35
CA VAL A 30 -5.78 2.73 -4.75
C VAL A 30 -4.68 1.74 -5.12
N PHE A 31 -3.58 2.19 -5.73
CA PHE A 31 -2.49 1.28 -6.10
C PHE A 31 -1.86 0.60 -4.88
N ASN A 32 -1.64 1.35 -3.79
CA ASN A 32 -1.09 0.81 -2.56
C ASN A 32 -2.09 -0.13 -1.87
N ALA A 33 -3.37 0.27 -1.80
CA ALA A 33 -4.42 -0.59 -1.23
C ALA A 33 -4.53 -1.93 -1.98
N GLN A 34 -4.50 -1.88 -3.32
CA GLN A 34 -4.54 -3.08 -4.17
C GLN A 34 -3.29 -3.97 -4.01
N ALA A 35 -2.11 -3.37 -3.87
CA ALA A 35 -0.87 -4.11 -3.63
C ALA A 35 -0.89 -4.79 -2.24
N ILE A 36 -1.36 -4.11 -1.20
CA ILE A 36 -1.52 -4.67 0.15
C ILE A 36 -2.50 -5.85 0.13
N ALA A 37 -3.62 -5.73 -0.59
CA ALA A 37 -4.61 -6.80 -0.75
C ALA A 37 -4.06 -8.07 -1.43
N ARG A 38 -2.87 -8.02 -2.06
CA ARG A 38 -2.21 -9.23 -2.60
C ARG A 38 -1.54 -10.07 -1.53
N ILE A 39 -1.15 -9.45 -0.42
CA ILE A 39 -0.49 -10.09 0.71
C ILE A 39 -1.51 -10.41 1.81
N TYR A 40 -2.36 -9.43 2.15
CA TYR A 40 -3.49 -9.61 3.04
C TYR A 40 -4.66 -10.21 2.27
N ARG A 41 -4.69 -11.53 2.18
CA ARG A 41 -5.69 -12.26 1.39
C ARG A 41 -6.19 -13.50 2.12
N PHE A 42 -7.38 -13.95 1.74
CA PHE A 42 -7.97 -15.21 2.22
C PHE A 42 -6.99 -16.38 2.09
N GLY A 43 -6.87 -17.17 3.15
CA GLY A 43 -5.91 -18.27 3.27
C GLY A 43 -4.62 -17.92 4.01
N GLN A 44 -4.42 -16.65 4.36
CA GLN A 44 -3.30 -16.24 5.21
C GLN A 44 -3.58 -16.59 6.68
N THR A 45 -2.73 -17.40 7.29
CA THR A 45 -2.84 -17.81 8.71
C THR A 45 -1.86 -17.07 9.60
N ARG A 46 -0.84 -16.42 9.00
CA ARG A 46 0.21 -15.70 9.72
C ARG A 46 -0.13 -14.22 9.79
N PRO A 47 0.22 -13.54 10.90
CA PRO A 47 0.03 -12.10 10.99
C PRO A 47 0.85 -11.38 9.91
N THR A 48 0.18 -10.51 9.16
CA THR A 48 0.80 -9.71 8.10
C THR A 48 1.06 -8.29 8.58
N PHE A 49 2.26 -7.79 8.36
CA PHE A 49 2.64 -6.43 8.72
C PHE A 49 2.99 -5.62 7.47
N VAL A 50 2.45 -4.41 7.38
CA VAL A 50 2.73 -3.45 6.31
C VAL A 50 3.43 -2.26 6.93
N TYR A 51 4.63 -1.97 6.43
CA TYR A 51 5.41 -0.80 6.81
C TYR A 51 5.44 0.17 5.65
N ARG A 52 5.18 1.44 5.92
CA ARG A 52 5.31 2.53 4.95
C ARG A 52 6.44 3.42 5.42
N LEU A 53 7.45 3.59 4.59
CA LEU A 53 8.54 4.51 4.86
C LEU A 53 8.18 5.88 4.28
N LEU A 54 8.36 6.92 5.08
CA LEU A 54 8.04 8.30 4.75
C LEU A 54 9.17 9.19 5.26
N TYR A 55 9.60 10.15 4.44
CA TYR A 55 10.54 11.17 4.87
C TYR A 55 9.80 12.42 5.36
N ALA A 56 10.02 12.78 6.63
CA ALA A 56 9.46 13.99 7.23
C ALA A 56 10.05 15.26 6.59
N ALA A 57 9.25 16.33 6.55
CA ALA A 57 9.59 17.62 5.95
C ALA A 57 9.99 17.53 4.46
N THR A 58 9.43 16.56 3.74
CA THR A 58 9.60 16.41 2.29
C THR A 58 8.27 16.44 1.56
N LEU A 59 8.32 16.51 0.23
CA LEU A 59 7.13 16.43 -0.62
C LEU A 59 6.32 15.15 -0.38
N GLU A 60 6.95 14.06 0.08
CA GLU A 60 6.25 12.80 0.37
C GLU A 60 5.21 12.94 1.48
N GLU A 61 5.48 13.79 2.48
CA GLU A 61 4.54 14.08 3.58
C GLU A 61 3.28 14.77 3.04
N LEU A 62 3.45 15.79 2.19
CA LEU A 62 2.34 16.46 1.52
C LEU A 62 1.51 15.48 0.66
N VAL A 63 2.17 14.60 -0.10
CA VAL A 63 1.47 13.60 -0.93
C VAL A 63 0.75 12.57 -0.06
N TYR A 64 1.30 12.21 1.08
CA TYR A 64 0.66 11.32 2.05
C TYR A 64 -0.63 11.93 2.58
N ASP A 65 -0.60 13.18 3.05
CA ASP A 65 -1.78 13.86 3.57
C ASP A 65 -2.88 13.94 2.51
N LEU A 66 -2.54 14.32 1.28
CA LEU A 66 -3.48 14.33 0.16
C LEU A 66 -4.07 12.96 -0.15
N ASN A 67 -3.30 11.88 0.05
CA ASN A 67 -3.80 10.52 -0.15
C ASN A 67 -4.76 10.11 0.98
N VAL A 68 -4.48 10.49 2.22
CA VAL A 68 -5.38 10.25 3.36
C VAL A 68 -6.70 10.97 3.15
N ASP A 69 -6.67 12.24 2.74
CA ASP A 69 -7.88 13.02 2.43
C ASP A 69 -8.73 12.36 1.33
N LYS A 70 -8.08 11.86 0.27
CA LYS A 70 -8.75 11.12 -0.81
C LYS A 70 -9.38 9.81 -0.32
N GLU A 71 -8.68 9.07 0.54
CA GLU A 71 -9.22 7.83 1.13
C GLU A 71 -10.41 8.14 2.04
N GLU A 72 -10.34 9.19 2.85
CA GLU A 72 -11.44 9.61 3.71
C GLU A 72 -12.67 10.05 2.91
N LEU A 73 -12.47 10.82 1.84
CA LEU A 73 -13.56 11.22 0.95
C LEU A 73 -14.22 10.01 0.28
N PHE A 74 -13.43 9.03 -0.16
CA PHE A 74 -13.95 7.79 -0.76
C PHE A 74 -14.78 6.98 0.24
N ASN A 75 -14.36 6.92 1.52
CA ASN A 75 -15.09 6.19 2.56
C ASN A 75 -16.39 6.87 3.03
N LYS A 76 -16.58 8.16 2.73
CA LYS A 76 -17.79 8.93 3.10
C LYS A 76 -18.95 8.73 2.13
N VAL A 77 -18.70 8.16 0.95
CA VAL A 77 -19.72 7.86 -0.08
C VAL A 77 -20.10 6.39 -0.01
#